data_AF-A0A0B6ZLW1-F1
#
_entry.id   AF-A0A0B6ZLW1-F1
#
_cell.length_a   1.000
_cell.length_b   1.000
_cell.length_c   1.000
_cell.angle_alpha   90.00
_cell.angle_beta   90.00
_cell.angle_gamma   90.00
#
_symmetry.space_group_name_H-M   'P 1'
#
loop_
_entity.id
_entity.type
_entity.pdbx_description
1 polymer ?
#
loop_
_entity_poly.entity_id
_entity_poly.type
_entity_poly.pdbx_seq_one_letter_code
_entity_poly.pdbx_strand_id
1 'polypeptide(L)'
;MNRIHSRPSEEALSERYPHYKTYKVCQQSVFLSGSVTLLGVAACTYVIMDHWFKRYRPNVSNNILIAGPLIAGVVAAYAVTMSNTAKCKNMWMAMEERHSVLTPAEERLAERIKSEE
;
A
#
# COMPACT_ATOMS: atom_id res chain seq x y z
N MET A 1 8.66 -32.76 -0.36
CA MET A 1 9.21 -31.93 -1.45
C MET A 1 8.48 -30.59 -1.46
N ASN A 2 9.07 -29.55 -0.88
CA ASN A 2 8.48 -28.21 -0.89
C ASN A 2 8.67 -27.58 -2.26
N ARG A 3 7.57 -27.32 -2.97
CA ARG A 3 7.57 -26.59 -4.23
C ARG A 3 7.81 -25.11 -3.88
N ILE A 4 9.07 -24.70 -3.82
CA ILE A 4 9.42 -23.28 -3.73
C ILE A 4 8.90 -22.66 -5.02
N HIS A 5 7.83 -21.88 -4.92
CA HIS A 5 7.33 -21.08 -6.02
C HIS A 5 8.36 -19.97 -6.24
N SER A 6 9.33 -20.23 -7.12
CA SER A 6 10.33 -19.25 -7.52
C SER A 6 9.59 -18.08 -8.14
N ARG A 7 9.61 -16.92 -7.45
CA ARG A 7 9.11 -15.69 -8.06
C ARG A 7 9.93 -15.42 -9.33
N PRO A 8 9.27 -15.01 -10.43
CA PRO A 8 10.00 -14.59 -11.62
C PRO A 8 10.98 -13.47 -11.25
N SER A 9 12.13 -13.45 -11.92
CA SER A 9 13.12 -12.38 -11.73
C SER A 9 12.49 -11.03 -12.08
N GLU A 10 12.97 -9.98 -11.43
CA GLU A 10 12.54 -8.61 -11.70
C GLU A 10 12.72 -8.24 -13.18
N GLU A 11 13.75 -8.79 -13.82
CA GLU A 11 14.03 -8.63 -15.25
C GLU A 11 12.93 -9.24 -16.11
N ALA A 12 12.54 -10.50 -15.85
CA ALA A 12 11.43 -11.16 -16.56
C ALA A 12 10.08 -10.46 -16.33
N LEU A 13 9.87 -9.90 -15.13
CA LEU A 13 8.70 -9.07 -14.82
C LEU A 13 8.72 -7.73 -15.56
N SER A 14 9.87 -7.09 -15.67
CA SER A 14 10.01 -5.81 -16.38
C SER A 14 9.92 -5.96 -17.90
N GLU A 15 10.35 -7.09 -18.43
CA GLU A 15 10.18 -7.45 -19.84
C GLU A 15 8.71 -7.72 -20.15
N ARG A 16 8.01 -8.40 -19.23
CA ARG A 16 6.57 -8.67 -19.38
C ARG A 16 5.69 -7.44 -19.17
N TYR A 17 6.08 -6.55 -18.26
CA TYR A 17 5.33 -5.37 -17.86
C TYR A 17 6.24 -4.13 -17.90
N PRO A 18 6.25 -3.36 -19.00
CA PRO A 18 7.22 -2.30 -19.22
C PRO A 18 7.17 -1.18 -18.16
N HIS A 19 5.99 -0.97 -17.56
CA HIS A 19 5.81 0.06 -16.54
C HIS A 19 6.06 -0.43 -15.10
N TYR A 20 6.41 -1.71 -14.89
CA TYR A 20 6.52 -2.37 -13.57
C TYR A 20 7.38 -1.61 -12.58
N LYS A 21 8.50 -1.07 -13.07
CA LYS A 21 9.43 -0.28 -12.27
C LYS A 21 8.76 0.97 -11.70
N THR A 22 7.93 1.65 -12.49
CA THR A 22 7.18 2.85 -12.06
C THR A 22 6.17 2.51 -10.98
N TYR A 23 5.44 1.41 -11.11
CA TYR A 23 4.51 0.94 -10.07
C TYR A 23 5.23 0.58 -8.78
N LYS A 24 6.37 -0.10 -8.85
CA LYS A 24 7.18 -0.42 -7.67
C LYS A 24 7.63 0.84 -6.92
N VAL A 25 8.09 1.86 -7.64
CA VAL A 25 8.47 3.15 -7.03
C VAL A 25 7.25 3.78 -6.34
N CYS A 26 6.07 3.74 -6.96
CA CYS A 26 4.83 4.20 -6.34
C CYS A 26 4.51 3.39 -5.07
N GLN A 27 4.59 2.06 -5.12
CA GLN A 27 4.29 1.21 -3.98
C GLN A 27 5.27 1.42 -2.80
N GLN A 28 6.55 1.64 -3.10
CA GLN A 28 7.56 1.96 -2.09
C GLN A 28 7.29 3.31 -1.42
N SER A 29 6.92 4.34 -2.19
CA SER A 29 6.59 5.65 -1.61
C SER A 29 5.34 5.59 -0.74
N VAL A 30 4.34 4.78 -1.12
CA VAL A 30 3.14 4.53 -0.32
C VAL A 30 3.48 3.80 0.98
N PHE A 31 4.36 2.79 0.94
CA PHE A 31 4.82 2.11 2.15
C PHE A 31 5.49 3.09 3.12
N LEU A 32 6.41 3.93 2.63
CA LEU A 32 7.08 4.93 3.44
C LEU A 32 6.08 5.93 4.05
N SER A 33 5.14 6.44 3.24
CA SER A 33 4.08 7.33 3.71
C SER A 33 3.21 6.67 4.79
N GLY A 34 2.86 5.39 4.61
CA GLY A 34 2.13 4.61 5.60
C GLY A 34 2.91 4.45 6.91
N SER A 35 4.20 4.12 6.85
CA SER A 35 5.07 3.99 8.04
C SER A 35 5.21 5.31 8.81
N VAL A 36 5.41 6.42 8.10
CA VAL A 36 5.47 7.76 8.70
C VAL A 36 4.14 8.12 9.37
N THR A 37 3.02 7.80 8.72
CA THR A 37 1.68 8.05 9.27
C THR A 37 1.43 7.24 10.54
N LEU A 38 1.79 5.95 10.54
CA LEU A 38 1.65 5.07 11.68
C LEU A 38 2.37 5.63 12.90
N LEU A 39 3.67 5.92 12.75
CA LEU A 39 4.51 6.40 13.84
C LEU A 39 4.11 7.82 14.27
N GLY A 40 3.81 8.69 13.32
CA GLY A 40 3.39 10.07 13.59
C GLY A 40 2.09 10.13 14.37
N VAL A 41 1.06 9.39 13.94
CA VAL A 41 -0.24 9.36 14.63
C VAL A 41 -0.12 8.71 16.00
N ALA A 42 0.62 7.59 16.12
CA ALA A 42 0.85 6.93 17.41
C ALA A 42 1.59 7.85 18.39
N ALA A 43 2.64 8.55 17.95
CA ALA A 43 3.37 9.49 18.79
C ALA A 43 2.48 10.67 19.23
N CYS A 44 1.73 11.27 18.30
CA CYS A 44 0.83 12.38 18.61
C CYS A 44 -0.26 11.98 19.60
N THR A 45 -0.92 10.84 19.39
CA THR A 45 -1.96 10.34 20.31
C THR A 45 -1.38 10.00 21.68
N TYR A 46 -0.18 9.43 21.75
CA TYR A 46 0.49 9.17 23.02
C TYR A 46 0.77 10.47 23.81
N VAL A 47 1.32 11.50 23.16
CA VAL A 47 1.60 12.79 23.83
C VAL A 47 0.32 13.46 24.33
N ILE A 48 -0.74 13.46 23.52
CA ILE A 48 -2.05 14.01 23.92
C ILE A 48 -2.61 13.25 25.12
N MET A 49 -2.59 11.92 25.06
CA MET A 49 -3.04 11.06 26.16
C MET A 49 -2.23 11.34 27.42
N ASP A 50 -0.90 11.29 27.37
CA ASP A 50 -0.03 11.54 28.54
C ASP A 50 -0.31 12.90 29.19
N HIS A 51 -0.47 13.95 28.39
CA HIS A 51 -0.81 15.29 28.90
C HIS A 51 -2.19 15.30 29.58
N TRP A 52 -3.20 14.67 28.99
CA TRP A 52 -4.53 14.54 29.57
C TRP A 52 -4.54 13.70 30.86
N PHE A 53 -3.82 12.59 30.88
CA PHE A 53 -3.72 11.70 32.04
C PHE A 53 -3.04 12.39 33.23
N LYS A 54 -1.99 13.19 32.97
CA LYS A 54 -1.36 14.04 33.99
C LYS A 54 -2.32 15.08 34.54
N ARG A 55 -3.18 15.66 33.70
CA ARG A 55 -4.12 16.72 34.11
C ARG A 55 -5.31 16.20 34.92
N TYR A 56 -5.91 15.08 34.52
CA TYR A 56 -7.16 14.59 35.10
C TYR A 56 -7.00 13.42 36.07
N ARG A 57 -5.79 12.82 36.18
CA ARG A 57 -5.48 11.63 37.01
C ARG A 57 -6.56 10.54 37.03
N PRO A 58 -7.12 10.10 35.89
CA PRO A 58 -8.07 9.00 35.90
C PRO A 58 -7.34 7.68 36.24
N ASN A 59 -8.03 6.80 36.98
CA ASN A 59 -7.51 5.49 37.40
C ASN A 59 -7.61 4.48 36.24
N VAL A 60 -6.84 4.70 35.17
CA VAL A 60 -6.76 3.78 34.02
C VAL A 60 -5.53 2.90 34.08
N SER A 61 -5.64 1.69 33.54
CA SER A 61 -4.52 0.78 33.38
C SER A 61 -3.50 1.31 32.37
N ASN A 62 -2.20 1.21 32.69
CA ASN A 62 -1.08 1.56 31.81
C ASN A 62 -1.14 0.86 30.43
N ASN A 63 -1.84 -0.28 30.34
CA ASN A 63 -2.01 -1.00 29.08
C ASN A 63 -2.82 -0.20 28.04
N ILE A 64 -3.78 0.61 28.48
CA ILE A 64 -4.62 1.42 27.59
C ILE A 64 -3.82 2.58 27.00
N LEU A 65 -2.86 3.12 27.77
CA LEU A 65 -1.98 4.21 27.35
C LEU A 65 -1.10 3.83 26.14
N ILE A 66 -0.83 2.54 25.97
CA ILE A 66 0.00 2.01 24.88
C ILE A 66 -0.87 1.44 23.77
N ALA A 67 -1.92 0.69 24.11
CA ALA A 67 -2.80 0.08 23.13
C ALA A 67 -3.58 1.12 22.30
N GLY A 68 -4.07 2.19 22.92
CA GLY A 68 -4.85 3.23 22.25
C GLY A 68 -4.08 3.90 21.10
N PRO A 69 -2.89 4.46 21.34
CA PRO A 69 -2.07 5.10 20.31
C PRO A 69 -1.67 4.16 19.17
N LEU A 70 -1.37 2.89 19.47
CA LEU A 70 -1.04 1.89 18.46
C LEU A 70 -2.23 1.60 17.55
N ILE A 71 -3.42 1.36 18.13
CA ILE A 71 -4.63 1.10 17.34
C ILE A 71 -4.96 2.31 16.47
N ALA A 72 -4.90 3.53 17.03
CA ALA A 72 -5.13 4.76 16.28
C ALA A 72 -4.13 4.92 15.12
N GLY A 73 -2.85 4.68 15.37
CA GLY A 73 -1.79 4.72 14.35
C GLY A 73 -2.00 3.69 13.24
N VAL A 74 -2.36 2.46 13.57
CA VAL A 74 -2.63 1.39 12.60
C VAL A 74 -3.83 1.72 11.72
N VAL A 75 -4.94 2.16 12.31
CA VAL A 75 -6.16 2.51 11.56
C VAL A 75 -5.88 3.69 10.61
N ALA A 76 -5.21 4.73 11.10
CA ALA A 76 -4.85 5.88 10.28
C ALA A 76 -3.89 5.49 9.14
N ALA A 77 -2.85 4.73 9.45
CA ALA A 77 -1.90 4.24 8.44
C ALA A 77 -2.57 3.35 7.41
N TYR A 78 -3.50 2.49 7.81
CA TYR A 78 -4.27 1.63 6.90
C TYR A 78 -5.13 2.46 5.95
N ALA A 79 -5.86 3.47 6.46
CA ALA A 79 -6.68 4.33 5.63
C ALA A 79 -5.84 5.09 4.58
N VAL A 80 -4.73 5.69 5.01
CA VAL A 80 -3.80 6.41 4.10
C VAL A 80 -3.19 5.45 3.08
N THR A 81 -2.69 4.31 3.52
CA THR A 81 -2.06 3.30 2.66
C THR A 81 -3.06 2.77 1.63
N MET A 82 -4.29 2.46 2.04
CA MET A 82 -5.35 1.97 1.15
C MET A 82 -5.68 3.01 0.08
N SER A 83 -5.85 4.27 0.47
CA SER A 83 -6.16 5.36 -0.47
C SER A 83 -5.05 5.59 -1.50
N ASN A 84 -3.78 5.56 -1.07
CA ASN A 84 -2.65 5.80 -1.96
C ASN A 84 -2.33 4.57 -2.81
N THR A 85 -2.54 3.36 -2.29
CA THR A 85 -2.44 2.12 -3.06
C THR A 85 -3.47 2.09 -4.19
N ALA A 86 -4.70 2.56 -3.93
CA ALA A 86 -5.71 2.68 -4.98
C ALA A 86 -5.27 3.63 -6.11
N LYS A 87 -4.57 4.74 -5.78
CA LYS A 87 -4.00 5.65 -6.79
C LYS A 87 -2.88 4.99 -7.60
N CYS A 88 -1.93 4.31 -6.94
CA CYS A 88 -0.87 3.57 -7.65
C CYS A 88 -1.46 2.48 -8.57
N LYS A 89 -2.49 1.79 -8.11
CA LYS A 89 -3.22 0.80 -8.91
C LYS A 89 -3.90 1.45 -10.12
N ASN A 90 -4.62 2.56 -9.92
CA ASN A 90 -5.31 3.23 -11.04
C ASN A 90 -4.31 3.77 -12.07
N MET A 91 -3.18 4.31 -11.61
CA MET A 91 -2.08 4.73 -12.47
C MET A 91 -1.51 3.54 -13.27
N TRP A 92 -1.26 2.41 -12.60
CA TRP A 92 -0.85 1.17 -13.27
C TRP A 92 -1.83 0.77 -14.37
N MET A 93 -3.11 0.70 -14.04
CA MET A 93 -4.17 0.33 -14.99
C MET A 93 -4.29 1.29 -16.17
N ALA A 94 -3.98 2.57 -15.99
CA ALA A 94 -4.01 3.56 -17.06
C ALA A 94 -2.80 3.46 -18.00
N MET A 95 -1.65 3.00 -17.50
CA MET A 95 -0.44 2.80 -18.31
C MET A 95 -0.42 1.44 -19.01
N GLU A 96 -1.14 0.45 -18.48
CA GLU A 96 -1.16 -0.92 -19.01
C GLU A 96 -2.18 -1.05 -20.16
N GLU A 97 -1.89 -0.52 -21.35
CA GLU A 97 -2.81 -0.57 -22.50
C GLU A 97 -3.21 -2.00 -22.89
N ARG A 98 -2.23 -2.92 -22.92
CA ARG A 98 -2.45 -4.32 -23.39
C ARG A 98 -3.16 -5.23 -22.38
N HIS A 99 -3.10 -4.92 -21.08
CA HIS A 99 -3.58 -5.81 -20.02
C HIS A 99 -4.51 -5.13 -19.01
N SER A 100 -4.92 -3.88 -19.22
CA SER A 100 -5.88 -3.19 -18.35
C SER A 100 -7.30 -3.75 -18.52
N VAL A 101 -8.07 -3.83 -17.43
CA VAL A 101 -9.50 -4.19 -17.44
C VAL A 101 -10.35 -3.14 -18.19
N LEU A 102 -9.77 -1.99 -18.51
CA LEU A 102 -10.40 -0.85 -19.18
C LEU A 102 -10.46 -1.00 -20.71
N THR A 103 -9.58 -1.80 -21.32
CA THR A 103 -9.68 -2.14 -22.75
C THR A 103 -10.73 -3.24 -22.94
N PRO A 104 -11.68 -3.09 -23.89
CA PRO A 104 -12.63 -4.15 -24.25
C PRO A 104 -11.89 -5.47 -24.50
N ALA A 105 -12.48 -6.59 -24.08
CA ALA A 105 -11.87 -7.92 -24.25
C ALA A 105 -11.55 -8.22 -25.73
N GLU A 106 -12.32 -7.64 -26.65
CA GLU A 106 -12.15 -7.81 -28.10
C GLU A 106 -10.90 -7.12 -28.64
N GLU A 107 -10.59 -5.89 -28.21
CA GLU A 107 -9.34 -5.20 -28.59
C GLU A 107 -8.11 -5.94 -28.06
N ARG A 108 -8.19 -6.48 -26.83
CA ARG A 108 -7.11 -7.30 -26.26
C ARG A 108 -6.89 -8.60 -27.01
N LEU A 109 -7.95 -9.19 -27.57
CA LEU A 109 -7.83 -10.39 -28.41
C LEU A 109 -7.20 -10.03 -29.75
N ALA A 110 -7.64 -8.93 -30.37
CA ALA A 110 -7.12 -8.44 -31.64
C ALA A 110 -5.63 -8.08 -31.56
N GLU A 111 -5.18 -7.43 -30.49
CA GLU A 111 -3.76 -7.13 -30.29
C GLU A 111 -2.88 -8.37 -30.04
N ARG A 112 -3.41 -9.41 -29.37
CA ARG A 112 -2.67 -10.67 -29.19
C ARG A 112 -2.47 -11.38 -30.52
N ILE A 113 -3.55 -11.51 -31.29
CA ILE A 113 -3.50 -12.12 -32.62
C ILE A 113 -2.48 -11.37 -33.51
N LYS A 114 -2.47 -10.04 -33.45
CA LYS A 114 -1.51 -9.20 -34.19
C LYS A 114 -0.06 -9.32 -33.70
N SER A 115 0.18 -9.77 -32.47
CA SER A 115 1.53 -9.98 -31.93
C SER A 115 2.09 -11.38 -32.19
N GLU A 116 1.24 -12.32 -32.61
CA GLU A 116 1.60 -13.70 -32.95
C GLU A 116 1.81 -13.92 -34.46
N GLU A 117 1.48 -12.92 -35.30
CA GLU A 117 1.70 -12.87 -36.75
C GLU A 117 2.97 -12.07 -37.09
#